data_AF-A0A8H4B0S6-F1
#
_entry.id   AF-A0A8H4B0S6-F1
#
_cell.length_a   1.000
_cell.length_b   1.000
_cell.length_c   1.000
_cell.angle_alpha   90.00
_cell.angle_beta   90.00
_cell.angle_gamma   90.00
#
_symmetry.space_group_name_H-M   'P 1'
#
loop_
_entity.id
_entity.type
_entity.pdbx_description
1 polymer ?
#
loop_
_entity_poly.entity_id
_entity_poly.type
_entity_poly.pdbx_seq_one_letter_code
_entity_poly.pdbx_strand_id
1 'polypeptide(L)'
;MENEKNETITETTTTETTKTEITATETTLSYKVKNTSNGVKSSDPAINHDSKALRQFFNDNNGPPVMNMKIQGWHKEKSQELSGKSYKNIYTTVIDFEVTLDLSGYILPTAEVIASPSFDEYLEAYIGDENKCKEIILKKTVLWEYDLLYKSILDLARRRGYRYNLSVTYPQSNLIVKAMTDHSFGKNVRTYGFIAAPISWLYKKKFDKLQSQFKMNTSASEWFTQNSTLIEQYITTDQRGGRVVS
;
A
#
# COMPACT_ATOMS: atom_id res chain seq x y z
N MET A 1 -7.42 87.20 -30.88
CA MET A 1 -6.40 86.70 -29.93
C MET A 1 -7.20 86.07 -28.80
N GLU A 2 -7.56 84.80 -28.96
CA GLU A 2 -6.84 83.63 -28.38
C GLU A 2 -6.85 83.69 -26.84
N ASN A 3 -7.22 82.68 -26.06
CA ASN A 3 -7.56 81.29 -26.34
C ASN A 3 -8.41 80.72 -25.20
N GLU A 4 -9.17 79.68 -25.55
CA GLU A 4 -9.93 78.77 -24.70
C GLU A 4 -9.08 78.06 -23.64
N LYS A 5 -9.71 77.68 -22.51
CA LYS A 5 -9.50 76.36 -21.92
C LYS A 5 -10.75 75.90 -21.14
N ASN A 6 -11.39 74.88 -21.71
CA ASN A 6 -12.45 74.07 -21.12
C ASN A 6 -11.87 73.12 -20.06
N GLU A 7 -12.56 72.98 -18.93
CA GLU A 7 -12.36 71.86 -18.00
C GLU A 7 -13.54 70.90 -18.08
N THR A 8 -13.18 69.64 -18.32
CA THR A 8 -14.02 68.50 -18.64
C THR A 8 -14.53 67.82 -17.37
N ILE A 9 -15.82 67.54 -17.34
CA ILE A 9 -16.53 66.72 -16.36
C ILE A 9 -16.24 65.24 -16.68
N THR A 10 -15.85 64.46 -15.67
CA THR A 10 -15.73 62.99 -15.80
C THR A 10 -16.70 62.32 -14.84
N GLU A 11 -17.87 61.93 -15.36
CA GLU A 11 -18.80 61.01 -14.72
C GLU A 11 -18.21 59.59 -14.74
N THR A 12 -18.14 58.94 -13.57
CA THR A 12 -17.70 57.54 -13.46
C THR A 12 -18.94 56.66 -13.34
N THR A 13 -19.34 56.07 -14.47
CA THR A 13 -20.40 55.06 -14.54
C THR A 13 -19.86 53.71 -14.05
N THR A 14 -20.39 53.21 -12.94
CA THR A 14 -20.11 51.86 -12.42
C THR A 14 -20.97 50.85 -13.17
N THR A 15 -20.35 50.07 -14.06
CA THR A 15 -20.99 48.94 -14.75
C THR A 15 -20.88 47.69 -13.89
N GLU A 16 -21.99 47.28 -13.26
CA GLU A 16 -22.10 45.97 -12.62
C GLU A 16 -22.00 44.87 -13.69
N THR A 17 -20.90 44.12 -13.66
CA THR A 17 -20.72 42.92 -14.47
C THR A 17 -21.12 41.72 -13.62
N THR A 18 -22.31 41.20 -13.86
CA THR A 18 -22.83 39.97 -13.26
C THR A 18 -21.94 38.80 -13.67
N LYS A 19 -21.03 38.40 -12.78
CA LYS A 19 -20.16 37.24 -12.96
C LYS A 19 -20.95 35.98 -12.63
N THR A 20 -21.40 35.28 -13.68
CA THR A 20 -22.00 33.94 -13.54
C THR A 20 -20.92 33.00 -13.02
N GLU A 21 -20.97 32.73 -11.72
CA GLU A 21 -20.14 31.75 -11.04
C GLU A 21 -20.65 30.35 -11.42
N ILE A 22 -20.01 29.74 -12.41
CA ILE A 22 -20.26 28.34 -12.78
C ILE A 22 -19.60 27.48 -11.70
N THR A 23 -20.37 27.12 -10.67
CA THR A 23 -19.98 26.10 -9.71
C THR A 23 -19.87 24.77 -10.45
N ALA A 24 -18.65 24.37 -10.80
CA ALA A 24 -18.39 23.05 -11.36
C ALA A 24 -18.70 22.01 -10.28
N THR A 25 -19.87 21.36 -10.37
CA THR A 25 -20.17 20.13 -9.64
C THR A 25 -19.14 19.08 -10.04
N GLU A 26 -18.16 18.83 -9.16
CA GLU A 26 -17.26 17.69 -9.24
C GLU A 26 -18.10 16.42 -9.29
N THR A 27 -18.31 15.91 -10.50
CA THR A 27 -19.02 14.65 -10.70
C THR A 27 -18.08 13.56 -10.25
N THR A 28 -18.28 13.04 -9.04
CA THR A 28 -17.50 11.92 -8.52
C THR A 28 -17.78 10.71 -9.42
N LEU A 29 -16.87 10.41 -10.33
CA LEU A 29 -16.98 9.26 -11.21
C LEU A 29 -16.99 7.99 -10.34
N SER A 30 -18.11 7.27 -10.33
CA SER A 30 -18.25 6.03 -9.58
C SER A 30 -17.84 4.85 -10.47
N TYR A 31 -16.75 4.18 -10.11
CA TYR A 31 -16.24 3.00 -10.82
C TYR A 31 -16.62 1.71 -10.10
N LYS A 32 -16.74 0.60 -10.82
CA LYS A 32 -16.90 -0.74 -10.21
C LYS A 32 -15.59 -1.22 -9.59
N VAL A 33 -15.50 -1.08 -8.27
CA VAL A 33 -14.31 -1.44 -7.50
C VAL A 33 -14.51 -2.74 -6.70
N LYS A 34 -13.49 -3.59 -6.68
CA LYS A 34 -13.37 -4.76 -5.80
C LYS A 34 -12.21 -4.55 -4.82
N ASN A 35 -12.55 -4.44 -3.55
CA ASN A 35 -11.58 -4.37 -2.45
C ASN A 35 -11.10 -5.79 -2.07
N THR A 36 -9.79 -5.93 -1.87
CA THR A 36 -9.13 -7.16 -1.41
C THR A 36 -8.14 -6.82 -0.31
N SER A 37 -7.67 -7.81 0.45
CA SER A 37 -6.59 -7.61 1.44
C SER A 37 -5.35 -6.94 0.84
N ASN A 38 -5.03 -7.27 -0.41
CA ASN A 38 -3.84 -6.74 -1.08
C ASN A 38 -4.09 -5.37 -1.74
N GLY A 39 -5.31 -4.83 -1.67
CA GLY A 39 -5.69 -3.53 -2.20
C GLY A 39 -6.84 -3.58 -3.19
N VAL A 40 -6.86 -2.61 -4.09
CA VAL A 40 -8.02 -2.24 -4.89
C VAL A 40 -7.87 -2.76 -6.32
N LYS A 41 -8.95 -3.35 -6.86
CA LYS A 41 -8.99 -3.83 -8.25
C LYS A 41 -10.24 -3.30 -8.94
N SER A 42 -10.11 -2.87 -10.19
CA SER A 42 -11.24 -2.50 -11.03
C SER A 42 -11.12 -3.11 -12.43
N SER A 43 -12.27 -3.47 -12.99
CA SER A 43 -12.40 -3.87 -14.40
C SER A 43 -13.39 -2.98 -15.14
N ASP A 44 -13.67 -1.80 -14.60
CA ASP A 44 -14.64 -0.89 -15.21
C ASP A 44 -14.20 -0.50 -16.64
N PRO A 45 -15.06 -0.63 -17.66
CA PRO A 45 -14.72 -0.19 -19.01
C PRO A 45 -14.32 1.29 -19.08
N ALA A 46 -14.90 2.15 -18.24
CA ALA A 46 -14.60 3.58 -18.26
C ALA A 46 -13.11 3.88 -18.05
N ILE A 47 -12.47 3.19 -17.10
CA ILE A 47 -11.03 3.37 -16.80
C ILE A 47 -10.11 2.66 -17.81
N ASN A 48 -10.67 1.87 -18.72
CA ASN A 48 -9.90 1.15 -19.75
C ASN A 48 -9.86 1.87 -21.10
N HIS A 49 -10.67 2.92 -21.27
CA HIS A 49 -10.78 3.69 -22.51
C HIS A 49 -10.43 5.17 -22.37
N ASP A 50 -10.43 5.71 -21.15
CA ASP A 50 -10.09 7.10 -20.87
C ASP A 50 -8.94 7.20 -19.86
N SER A 51 -7.84 7.84 -20.28
CA SER A 51 -6.66 8.06 -19.44
C SER A 51 -6.94 8.97 -18.25
N LYS A 52 -7.89 9.92 -18.37
CA LYS A 52 -8.29 10.80 -17.26
C LYS A 52 -9.07 10.02 -16.20
N ALA A 53 -10.03 9.20 -16.60
CA ALA A 53 -10.76 8.31 -15.70
C ALA A 53 -9.80 7.34 -14.99
N LEU A 54 -8.83 6.77 -15.72
CA LEU A 54 -7.81 5.90 -15.14
C LEU A 54 -6.90 6.62 -14.14
N ARG A 55 -6.49 7.84 -14.45
CA ARG A 55 -5.70 8.70 -13.56
C ARG A 55 -6.46 8.99 -12.27
N GLN A 56 -7.73 9.38 -12.38
CA GLN A 56 -8.59 9.64 -11.24
C GLN A 56 -8.76 8.38 -10.39
N PHE A 57 -9.02 7.23 -11.02
CA PHE A 57 -9.09 5.94 -10.31
C PHE A 57 -7.81 5.66 -9.50
N PHE A 58 -6.62 5.88 -10.07
CA PHE A 58 -5.39 5.72 -9.31
C PHE A 58 -5.26 6.72 -8.17
N ASN A 59 -5.54 8.00 -8.41
CA ASN A 59 -5.47 9.03 -7.37
C ASN A 59 -6.42 8.74 -6.20
N ASP A 60 -7.67 8.39 -6.48
CA ASP A 60 -8.71 8.12 -5.49
C ASP A 60 -8.38 6.88 -4.63
N ASN A 61 -7.61 5.93 -5.18
CA ASN A 61 -7.29 4.67 -4.52
C ASN A 61 -5.82 4.57 -4.06
N ASN A 62 -5.00 5.58 -4.33
CA ASN A 62 -3.60 5.66 -3.89
C ASN A 62 -3.47 6.25 -2.48
N GLY A 63 -4.33 5.80 -1.55
CA GLY A 63 -4.17 6.08 -0.12
C GLY A 63 -3.05 5.24 0.52
N PRO A 64 -2.61 5.60 1.73
CA PRO A 64 -1.55 4.88 2.44
C PRO A 64 -1.89 3.39 2.64
N PRO A 65 -0.89 2.50 2.53
CA PRO A 65 -1.09 1.10 2.88
C PRO A 65 -1.28 0.96 4.39
N VAL A 66 -1.82 -0.18 4.80
CA VAL A 66 -1.88 -0.57 6.22
C VAL A 66 -0.63 -1.37 6.52
N MET A 67 0.01 -1.10 7.65
CA MET A 67 1.26 -1.74 8.02
C MET A 67 1.27 -2.05 9.51
N ASN A 68 1.60 -3.28 9.85
CA ASN A 68 1.90 -3.66 11.22
C ASN A 68 3.38 -4.06 11.35
N MET A 69 3.89 -4.07 12.56
CA MET A 69 5.15 -4.71 12.92
C MET A 69 4.87 -5.85 13.89
N LYS A 70 5.29 -7.05 13.51
CA LYS A 70 5.21 -8.24 14.35
C LYS A 70 6.60 -8.62 14.83
N ILE A 71 6.79 -8.58 16.15
CA ILE A 71 8.02 -9.02 16.83
C ILE A 71 7.72 -10.36 17.49
N GLN A 72 8.51 -11.37 17.16
CA GLN A 72 8.32 -12.74 17.64
C GLN A 72 9.64 -13.32 18.15
N GLY A 73 9.67 -13.67 19.43
CA GLY A 73 10.71 -14.51 20.01
C GLY A 73 10.32 -15.98 19.94
N TRP A 74 11.22 -16.85 19.51
CA TRP A 74 11.04 -18.29 19.59
C TRP A 74 12.33 -19.08 19.82
N HIS A 75 12.18 -20.28 20.36
CA HIS A 75 13.25 -21.29 20.44
C HIS A 75 12.78 -22.64 19.90
N LYS A 76 13.71 -23.60 19.80
CA LYS A 76 13.40 -24.98 19.40
C LYS A 76 13.61 -25.90 20.59
N GLU A 77 12.55 -26.59 21.00
CA GLU A 77 12.63 -27.67 21.97
C GLU A 77 12.86 -28.99 21.25
N LYS A 78 13.62 -29.88 21.89
CA LYS A 78 13.87 -31.23 21.40
C LYS A 78 13.08 -32.20 22.26
N SER A 79 12.09 -32.86 21.65
CA SER A 79 11.36 -33.98 22.25
C SER A 79 11.83 -35.31 21.63
N GLN A 80 11.68 -36.39 22.38
CA GLN A 80 11.86 -37.75 21.87
C GLN A 80 10.51 -38.43 21.89
N GLU A 81 10.03 -38.82 20.71
CA GLU A 81 8.80 -39.60 20.58
C GLU A 81 9.15 -41.04 20.22
N LEU A 82 8.48 -41.98 20.89
CA LEU A 82 8.61 -43.40 20.57
C LEU A 82 7.75 -43.69 19.34
N SER A 83 8.38 -44.08 18.23
CA SER A 83 7.69 -44.49 17.02
C SER A 83 7.96 -45.98 16.78
N GLY A 84 7.06 -46.83 17.30
CA GLY A 84 7.27 -48.27 17.30
C GLY A 84 8.38 -48.70 18.26
N LYS A 85 9.51 -49.20 17.73
CA LYS A 85 10.67 -49.67 18.51
C LYS A 85 11.87 -48.69 18.52
N SER A 86 11.75 -47.52 17.89
CA SER A 86 12.82 -46.54 17.81
C SER A 86 12.41 -45.18 18.37
N TYR A 87 13.38 -44.45 18.91
CA TYR A 87 13.20 -43.06 19.33
C TYR A 87 13.50 -42.15 18.15
N LYS A 88 12.58 -41.22 17.87
CA LYS A 88 12.79 -40.16 16.89
C LYS A 88 12.91 -38.82 17.62
N ASN A 89 13.98 -38.08 17.35
CA ASN A 89 14.08 -36.70 17.82
C ASN A 89 13.12 -35.83 17.01
N ILE A 90 12.25 -35.09 17.70
CA ILE A 90 11.33 -34.12 17.12
C ILE A 90 11.72 -32.75 17.63
N TYR A 91 11.81 -31.79 16.72
CA TYR A 91 12.09 -30.40 17.05
C TYR A 91 10.80 -29.60 16.91
N THR A 92 10.35 -28.99 18.00
CA THR A 92 9.16 -28.15 18.03
C THR A 92 9.58 -26.71 18.25
N THR A 93 9.08 -25.80 17.42
CA THR A 93 9.27 -24.36 17.65
C THR A 93 8.29 -23.91 18.72
N VAL A 94 8.81 -23.37 19.81
CA VAL A 94 8.02 -22.76 20.89
C VAL A 94 8.15 -21.24 20.74
N ILE A 95 7.00 -20.56 20.67
CA ILE A 95 6.93 -19.10 20.64
C ILE A 95 7.04 -18.62 22.08
N ASP A 96 8.11 -17.89 22.38
CA ASP A 96 8.37 -17.36 23.71
C ASP A 96 7.57 -16.09 23.96
N PHE A 97 7.42 -15.23 22.94
CA PHE A 97 6.57 -14.05 22.98
C PHE A 97 6.22 -13.61 21.57
N GLU A 98 5.07 -12.96 21.41
CA GLU A 98 4.64 -12.32 20.17
C GLU A 98 3.91 -11.02 20.46
N VAL A 99 4.35 -9.93 19.81
CA VAL A 99 3.66 -8.64 19.85
C VAL A 99 3.47 -8.10 18.44
N THR A 100 2.27 -7.57 18.18
CA THR A 100 1.94 -6.89 16.92
C THR A 100 1.59 -5.43 17.23
N LEU A 101 2.26 -4.51 16.55
CA LEU A 101 2.08 -3.06 16.71
C LEU A 101 1.59 -2.48 15.37
N ASP A 102 0.52 -1.68 15.41
CA ASP A 102 0.02 -0.98 14.23
C ASP A 102 0.90 0.24 13.94
N LEU A 103 1.40 0.31 12.71
CA LEU A 103 2.27 1.38 12.22
C LEU A 103 1.57 2.27 11.19
N SER A 104 0.31 1.99 10.85
CA SER A 104 -0.42 2.66 9.77
C SER A 104 -0.56 4.16 10.02
N GLY A 105 -0.73 4.58 11.28
CA GLY A 105 -0.81 5.99 11.67
C GLY A 105 0.50 6.78 11.55
N TYR A 106 1.64 6.09 11.36
CA TYR A 106 2.93 6.72 11.14
C TYR A 106 3.26 6.88 9.64
N ILE A 107 2.43 6.34 8.74
CA ILE A 107 2.62 6.50 7.30
C ILE A 107 2.04 7.86 6.88
N LEU A 108 2.83 8.69 6.19
CA LEU A 108 2.32 9.94 5.65
C LEU A 108 1.21 9.67 4.62
N PRO A 109 0.14 10.48 4.59
CA PRO A 109 -0.97 10.27 3.67
C PRO A 109 -0.59 10.52 2.21
N THR A 110 0.45 11.33 1.98
CA THR A 110 0.95 11.70 0.66
C THR A 110 2.04 10.76 0.19
N ALA A 111 2.02 10.43 -1.10
CA ALA A 111 2.98 9.53 -1.70
C ALA A 111 3.64 10.14 -2.94
N GLU A 112 4.88 9.74 -3.18
CA GLU A 112 5.61 10.07 -4.39
C GLU A 112 5.37 8.97 -5.43
N VAL A 113 4.78 9.30 -6.56
CA VAL A 113 4.55 8.34 -7.65
C VAL A 113 5.79 8.32 -8.54
N ILE A 114 6.47 7.18 -8.57
CA ILE A 114 7.65 6.92 -9.39
C ILE A 114 7.22 6.06 -10.57
N ALA A 115 7.46 6.60 -11.77
CA ALA A 115 7.21 5.93 -13.03
C ALA A 115 8.35 6.21 -14.01
N SER A 116 8.70 5.23 -14.84
CA SER A 116 9.59 5.41 -15.99
C SER A 116 9.04 4.59 -17.16
N PRO A 117 8.41 5.21 -18.19
CA PRO A 117 8.23 6.65 -18.46
C PRO A 117 7.34 7.40 -17.46
N SER A 118 7.06 8.70 -17.69
CA SER A 118 6.22 9.52 -16.81
C SER A 118 4.85 8.87 -16.53
N PHE A 119 4.22 9.22 -15.40
CA PHE A 119 2.95 8.59 -15.01
C PHE A 119 1.90 8.68 -16.11
N ASP A 120 1.73 9.87 -16.71
CA ASP A 120 0.76 10.10 -17.77
C ASP A 120 1.09 9.32 -19.05
N GLU A 121 2.36 9.30 -19.48
CA GLU A 121 2.80 8.47 -20.61
C GLU A 121 2.51 6.98 -20.37
N TYR A 122 2.63 6.53 -19.12
CA TYR A 122 2.34 5.14 -18.75
C TYR A 122 0.85 4.82 -18.85
N LEU A 123 -0.02 5.76 -18.46
CA LEU A 123 -1.46 5.63 -18.61
C LEU A 123 -1.88 5.63 -20.08
N GLU A 124 -1.35 6.56 -20.88
CA GLU A 124 -1.62 6.61 -22.32
C GLU A 124 -1.14 5.35 -23.04
N ALA A 125 0.04 4.84 -22.69
CA ALA A 125 0.55 3.57 -23.23
C ALA A 125 -0.34 2.38 -22.85
N TYR A 126 -0.96 2.39 -21.67
CA TYR A 126 -1.95 1.39 -21.29
C TYR A 126 -3.22 1.52 -22.13
N ILE A 127 -3.78 2.73 -22.29
CA ILE A 127 -5.02 2.95 -23.03
C ILE A 127 -4.85 2.61 -24.52
N GLY A 128 -3.77 3.08 -25.15
CA GLY A 128 -3.47 2.88 -26.57
C GLY A 128 -3.09 1.45 -26.96
N ASP A 129 -2.87 0.56 -26.00
CA ASP A 129 -2.55 -0.85 -26.26
C ASP A 129 -3.79 -1.63 -26.73
N GLU A 130 -3.74 -2.24 -27.92
CA GLU A 130 -4.84 -3.06 -28.46
C GLU A 130 -5.03 -4.40 -27.74
N ASN A 131 -4.13 -4.77 -26.82
CA ASN A 131 -4.23 -6.03 -26.09
C ASN A 131 -5.51 -6.08 -25.22
N LYS A 132 -6.37 -7.06 -25.52
CA LYS A 132 -7.63 -7.32 -24.78
C LYS A 132 -7.41 -7.85 -23.36
N CYS A 133 -6.22 -8.40 -23.07
CA CYS A 133 -5.84 -8.96 -21.77
C CYS A 133 -4.68 -8.15 -21.15
N LYS A 134 -4.85 -6.84 -21.01
CA LYS A 134 -3.90 -5.97 -20.34
C LYS A 134 -4.29 -5.68 -18.88
N GLU A 135 -3.30 -5.49 -18.03
CA GLU A 135 -3.48 -4.96 -16.67
C GLU A 135 -2.41 -3.91 -16.36
N ILE A 136 -2.79 -2.88 -15.63
CA ILE A 136 -1.90 -1.86 -15.09
C ILE A 136 -1.95 -1.91 -13.56
N ILE A 137 -0.77 -1.89 -12.95
CA ILE A 137 -0.58 -2.12 -11.52
C ILE A 137 0.28 -1.00 -10.94
N LEU A 138 -0.32 -0.27 -10.01
CA LEU A 138 0.37 0.63 -9.09
C LEU A 138 0.74 -0.15 -7.82
N LYS A 139 2.04 -0.33 -7.56
CA LYS A 139 2.55 -0.95 -6.33
C LYS A 139 2.86 0.13 -5.30
N LYS A 140 2.30 0.02 -4.10
CA LYS A 140 2.61 0.90 -2.98
C LYS A 140 3.77 0.31 -2.19
N THR A 141 4.72 1.16 -1.80
CA THR A 141 5.88 0.77 -1.00
C THR A 141 6.05 1.78 0.13
N VAL A 142 6.24 1.31 1.36
CA VAL A 142 6.56 2.17 2.49
C VAL A 142 8.08 2.27 2.63
N LEU A 143 8.62 3.49 2.54
CA LEU A 143 10.02 3.80 2.77
C LEU A 143 10.26 4.01 4.27
N TRP A 144 11.07 3.13 4.85
CA TRP A 144 11.50 3.23 6.24
C TRP A 144 12.83 2.53 6.47
N GLU A 145 13.44 2.78 7.62
CA GLU A 145 14.75 2.25 8.01
C GLU A 145 14.61 0.89 8.74
N TYR A 146 14.02 -0.09 8.05
CA TYR A 146 13.66 -1.40 8.63
C TYR A 146 14.83 -2.11 9.31
N ASP A 147 16.02 -2.05 8.73
CA ASP A 147 17.22 -2.70 9.24
C ASP A 147 17.71 -2.07 10.54
N LEU A 148 17.61 -0.74 10.67
CA LEU A 148 18.00 -0.03 11.88
C LEU A 148 17.04 -0.37 13.02
N LEU A 149 15.74 -0.43 12.73
CA LEU A 149 14.72 -0.82 13.70
C LEU A 149 14.93 -2.26 14.17
N TYR A 150 15.14 -3.20 13.24
CA TYR A 150 15.41 -4.60 13.56
C TYR A 150 16.62 -4.74 14.49
N LYS A 151 17.74 -4.07 14.17
CA LYS A 151 18.94 -4.10 15.01
C LYS A 151 18.67 -3.53 16.41
N SER A 152 17.93 -2.43 16.50
CA SER A 152 17.59 -1.79 17.78
C SER A 152 16.73 -2.70 18.68
N ILE A 153 15.73 -3.37 18.10
CA ILE A 153 14.89 -4.35 18.80
C ILE A 153 15.71 -5.57 19.21
N LEU A 154 16.56 -6.08 18.32
CA LEU A 154 17.45 -7.20 18.61
C LEU A 154 18.38 -6.89 19.77
N ASP A 155 19.06 -5.73 19.76
CA ASP A 155 19.97 -5.30 20.81
C ASP A 155 19.26 -5.10 22.15
N LEU A 156 18.03 -4.57 22.14
CA LEU A 156 17.19 -4.50 23.34
C LEU A 156 16.89 -5.89 23.89
N ALA A 157 16.44 -6.83 23.05
CA ALA A 157 16.17 -8.20 23.47
C ALA A 157 17.42 -8.88 24.06
N ARG A 158 18.58 -8.71 23.41
CA ARG A 158 19.86 -9.25 23.93
C ARG A 158 20.26 -8.64 25.27
N ARG A 159 20.11 -7.33 25.46
CA ARG A 159 20.39 -6.64 26.73
C ARG A 159 19.47 -7.11 27.86
N ARG A 160 18.24 -7.50 27.54
CA ARG A 160 17.27 -8.07 28.50
C ARG A 160 17.46 -9.56 28.75
N GLY A 161 18.49 -10.18 28.18
CA GLY A 161 18.85 -11.57 28.44
C GLY A 161 18.20 -12.58 27.50
N TYR A 162 17.39 -12.14 26.53
CA TYR A 162 16.78 -13.04 25.55
C TYR A 162 17.84 -13.54 24.55
N ARG A 163 18.23 -14.81 24.64
CA ARG A 163 19.32 -15.41 23.84
C ARG A 163 18.86 -16.27 22.65
N TYR A 164 17.56 -16.49 22.49
CA TYR A 164 17.01 -17.33 21.42
C TYR A 164 16.80 -16.56 20.10
N ASN A 165 16.01 -17.13 19.18
CA ASN A 165 15.76 -16.55 17.87
C ASN A 165 14.71 -15.45 17.99
N LEU A 166 14.89 -14.41 17.19
CA LEU A 166 14.01 -13.25 17.11
C LEU A 166 13.67 -13.00 15.64
N SER A 167 12.40 -12.74 15.34
CA SER A 167 11.93 -12.31 14.04
C SER A 167 11.16 -11.01 14.19
N VAL A 168 11.52 -10.00 13.40
CA VAL A 168 10.71 -8.79 13.24
C VAL A 168 10.24 -8.77 11.80
N THR A 169 8.93 -8.77 11.61
CA THR A 169 8.30 -8.76 10.30
C THR A 169 7.38 -7.57 10.17
N TYR A 170 7.18 -7.11 8.94
CA TYR A 170 6.39 -5.92 8.64
C TYR A 170 5.24 -6.28 7.69
N PRO A 171 4.24 -7.03 8.15
CA PRO A 171 3.12 -7.39 7.30
C PRO A 171 2.38 -6.12 6.85
N GLN A 172 2.19 -6.02 5.53
CA GLN A 172 1.54 -4.90 4.87
C GLN A 172 0.31 -5.36 4.10
N SER A 173 -0.71 -4.49 4.02
CA SER A 173 -1.92 -4.71 3.24
C SER A 173 -2.29 -3.44 2.47
N ASN A 174 -3.25 -3.53 1.54
CA ASN A 174 -3.56 -2.44 0.61
C ASN A 174 -2.38 -1.97 -0.28
N LEU A 175 -1.51 -2.90 -0.69
CA LEU A 175 -0.28 -2.60 -1.44
C LEU A 175 -0.46 -2.38 -2.95
N ILE A 176 -1.63 -2.69 -3.51
CA ILE A 176 -1.82 -2.73 -4.95
C ILE A 176 -3.08 -1.96 -5.33
N VAL A 177 -2.98 -1.05 -6.28
CA VAL A 177 -4.12 -0.56 -7.06
C VAL A 177 -3.98 -1.12 -8.47
N LYS A 178 -5.03 -1.79 -8.96
CA LYS A 178 -4.99 -2.49 -10.24
C LYS A 178 -6.21 -2.14 -11.09
N ALA A 179 -5.95 -1.73 -12.33
CA ALA A 179 -6.95 -1.69 -13.39
C ALA A 179 -6.67 -2.82 -14.39
N MET A 180 -7.71 -3.47 -14.87
CA MET A 180 -7.60 -4.54 -15.86
C MET A 180 -8.79 -4.50 -16.82
N THR A 181 -8.58 -4.92 -18.05
CA THR A 181 -9.67 -4.99 -19.03
C THR A 181 -10.68 -6.07 -18.65
N ASP A 182 -11.98 -5.74 -18.67
CA ASP A 182 -13.07 -6.72 -18.57
C ASP A 182 -13.11 -7.56 -19.85
N HIS A 183 -12.42 -8.70 -19.82
CA HIS A 183 -12.43 -9.65 -20.91
C HIS A 183 -13.45 -10.74 -20.55
N SER A 184 -14.50 -10.83 -21.37
CA SER A 184 -15.51 -11.89 -21.32
C SER A 184 -14.93 -13.31 -21.40
N PHE A 185 -13.67 -13.45 -21.83
CA PHE A 185 -12.89 -14.68 -21.78
C PHE A 185 -12.97 -15.37 -20.41
N GLY A 186 -12.86 -14.63 -19.29
CA GLY A 186 -12.92 -15.19 -17.94
C GLY A 186 -14.26 -15.84 -17.58
N LYS A 187 -15.37 -15.40 -18.18
CA LYS A 187 -16.70 -15.99 -17.93
C LYS A 187 -16.86 -17.38 -18.57
N ASN A 188 -16.13 -17.65 -19.66
CA ASN A 188 -16.19 -18.92 -20.39
C ASN A 188 -15.04 -19.89 -20.05
N VAL A 189 -14.10 -19.51 -19.18
CA VAL A 189 -13.01 -20.39 -18.69
C VAL A 189 -13.56 -21.62 -17.96
N ARG A 190 -14.77 -21.57 -17.39
CA ARG A 190 -15.40 -22.75 -16.78
C ARG A 190 -15.66 -23.89 -17.79
N THR A 191 -15.82 -23.56 -19.07
CA THR A 191 -16.14 -24.53 -20.14
C THR A 191 -14.89 -25.03 -20.87
N TYR A 192 -13.80 -24.23 -20.93
CA TYR A 192 -12.56 -24.56 -21.66
C TYR A 192 -11.28 -24.42 -20.80
N GLY A 193 -11.38 -24.59 -19.50
CA GLY A 193 -10.41 -24.13 -18.51
C GLY A 193 -8.97 -24.63 -18.68
N PHE A 194 -8.78 -25.84 -19.21
CA PHE A 194 -7.44 -26.41 -19.40
C PHE A 194 -6.66 -25.77 -20.56
N ILE A 195 -7.33 -25.31 -21.61
CA ILE A 195 -6.68 -24.72 -22.80
C ILE A 195 -6.69 -23.19 -22.71
N ALA A 196 -7.78 -22.60 -22.22
CA ALA A 196 -7.92 -21.15 -22.14
C ALA A 196 -6.99 -20.51 -21.08
N ALA A 197 -6.70 -21.21 -19.98
CA ALA A 197 -5.86 -20.68 -18.90
C ALA A 197 -4.39 -20.42 -19.32
N PRO A 198 -3.65 -21.38 -19.90
CA PRO A 198 -2.25 -21.14 -20.30
C PRO A 198 -2.15 -20.10 -21.43
N ILE A 199 -3.11 -20.09 -22.34
CA ILE A 199 -3.19 -19.09 -23.42
C ILE A 199 -3.40 -17.70 -22.80
N SER A 200 -4.42 -17.51 -21.96
CA SER A 200 -4.65 -16.23 -21.29
C SER A 200 -3.44 -15.74 -20.50
N TRP A 201 -2.69 -16.66 -19.86
CA TRP A 201 -1.46 -16.32 -19.15
C TRP A 201 -0.34 -15.82 -20.08
N LEU A 202 -0.15 -16.46 -21.24
CA LEU A 202 0.86 -16.07 -22.24
C LEU A 202 0.57 -14.73 -22.92
N TYR A 203 -0.70 -14.41 -23.18
CA TYR A 203 -1.10 -13.18 -23.86
C TYR A 203 -1.33 -12.00 -22.91
N LYS A 204 -1.19 -12.21 -21.59
CA LYS A 204 -1.43 -11.16 -20.60
C LYS A 204 -0.28 -10.15 -20.56
N LYS A 205 -0.55 -8.93 -21.01
CA LYS A 205 0.43 -7.83 -20.91
C LYS A 205 0.27 -7.07 -19.60
N LYS A 206 1.39 -6.89 -18.89
CA LYS A 206 1.43 -6.26 -17.57
C LYS A 206 2.18 -4.94 -17.63
N PHE A 207 1.54 -3.90 -17.11
CA PHE A 207 2.10 -2.58 -16.89
C PHE A 207 2.35 -2.42 -15.39
N ASP A 208 3.48 -2.92 -14.88
CA ASP A 208 3.76 -3.03 -13.44
C ASP A 208 4.99 -2.25 -12.94
N LYS A 209 5.48 -1.30 -13.76
CA LYS A 209 6.60 -0.40 -13.42
C LYS A 209 6.18 0.82 -12.59
N LEU A 210 4.88 0.97 -12.34
CA LEU A 210 4.34 2.09 -11.61
C LEU A 210 4.42 1.80 -10.10
N GLN A 211 5.09 2.69 -9.36
CA GLN A 211 5.25 2.57 -7.92
C GLN A 211 4.83 3.86 -7.21
N SER A 212 4.22 3.73 -6.04
CA SER A 212 3.96 4.85 -5.15
C SER A 212 4.69 4.63 -3.83
N GLN A 213 5.56 5.57 -3.49
CA GLN A 213 6.40 5.52 -2.30
C GLN A 213 5.81 6.39 -1.21
N PHE A 214 5.47 5.76 -0.09
CA PHE A 214 4.97 6.41 1.11
C PHE A 214 6.11 6.53 2.11
N LYS A 215 6.32 7.71 2.68
CA LYS A 215 7.34 7.92 3.72
C LYS A 215 6.69 7.83 5.09
N MET A 216 7.43 7.31 6.07
CA MET A 216 7.01 7.41 7.47
C MET A 216 7.21 8.83 7.98
N ASN A 217 6.33 9.28 8.88
CA ASN A 217 6.41 10.58 9.55
C ASN A 217 7.45 10.62 10.68
N THR A 218 8.00 9.46 11.04
CA THR A 218 9.00 9.26 12.11
C THR A 218 10.17 8.45 11.58
N SER A 219 11.37 8.75 12.07
CA SER A 219 12.53 7.88 11.86
C SER A 219 12.37 6.57 12.64
N ALA A 220 13.10 5.51 12.25
CA ALA A 220 13.07 4.25 12.98
C ALA A 220 13.63 4.38 14.40
N SER A 221 14.69 5.18 14.56
CA SER A 221 15.35 5.43 15.85
C SER A 221 14.43 6.17 16.83
N GLU A 222 13.75 7.22 16.34
CA GLU A 222 12.80 7.99 17.14
C GLU A 222 11.60 7.13 17.57
N TRP A 223 11.00 6.42 16.62
CA TRP A 223 9.89 5.52 16.90
C TRP A 223 10.29 4.45 17.92
N PHE A 224 11.47 3.86 17.75
CA PHE A 224 12.00 2.86 18.69
C PHE A 224 12.19 3.45 20.09
N THR A 225 12.74 4.66 20.20
CA THR A 225 12.94 5.33 21.49
C THR A 225 11.60 5.49 22.23
N GLN A 226 10.56 5.94 21.52
CA GLN A 226 9.21 6.12 22.07
C GLN A 226 8.53 4.82 22.49
N ASN A 227 8.81 3.70 21.80
CA ASN A 227 8.11 2.42 21.99
C ASN A 227 8.96 1.35 22.71
N SER A 228 10.21 1.65 23.04
CA SER A 228 11.17 0.68 23.59
C SER A 228 10.71 0.04 24.91
N THR A 229 10.11 0.83 25.81
CA THR A 229 9.57 0.34 27.09
C THR A 229 8.44 -0.66 26.89
N LEU A 230 7.55 -0.42 25.92
CA LEU A 230 6.47 -1.33 25.59
C LEU A 230 7.03 -2.67 25.09
N ILE A 231 7.96 -2.61 24.13
CA ILE A 231 8.61 -3.81 23.57
C ILE A 231 9.32 -4.60 24.68
N GLU A 232 10.00 -3.90 25.58
CA GLU A 232 10.68 -4.52 26.72
C GLU A 232 9.71 -5.27 27.65
N GLN A 233 8.53 -4.72 27.93
CA GLN A 233 7.52 -5.38 28.76
C GLN A 233 7.12 -6.73 28.16
N TYR A 234 6.89 -6.81 26.84
CA TYR A 234 6.58 -8.07 26.17
C TYR A 234 7.74 -9.08 26.24
N ILE A 235 8.97 -8.62 26.03
CA ILE A 235 10.16 -9.49 26.11
C ILE A 235 10.34 -10.06 27.52
N THR A 236 10.06 -9.29 28.56
CA THR A 236 10.36 -9.66 29.95
C THR A 236 9.24 -10.41 30.66
N THR A 237 7.98 -10.13 30.32
CA THR A 237 6.80 -10.74 30.98
C THR A 237 6.73 -12.23 30.69
N ASP A 238 7.07 -12.64 29.47
CA ASP A 238 6.93 -14.04 29.02
C ASP A 238 8.12 -14.94 29.41
N GLN A 239 9.29 -14.34 29.65
CA GLN A 239 10.48 -15.06 30.15
C GLN A 239 10.28 -15.68 31.55
N ARG A 240 9.24 -15.27 32.30
CA ARG A 240 8.99 -15.72 33.68
C ARG A 240 8.06 -16.93 33.81
N GLY A 241 7.65 -17.56 32.70
CA GLY A 241 6.98 -18.88 32.76
C GLY A 241 5.54 -18.86 33.28
N GLY A 242 4.79 -17.79 32.99
CA GLY A 242 3.36 -17.75 33.25
C GLY A 242 2.57 -18.16 32.02
N ARG A 243 2.07 -19.40 31.98
CA ARG A 243 0.99 -19.82 31.08
C ARG A 243 -0.18 -18.85 31.26
N VAL A 244 -0.34 -17.86 30.39
CA VAL A 244 -1.61 -17.13 30.27
C VAL A 244 -2.47 -17.94 29.31
N VAL A 245 -3.34 -18.76 29.90
CA VAL A 245 -4.45 -19.35 29.17
C VAL A 245 -5.36 -18.18 28.79
N SER A 246 -5.62 -18.07 27.48
CA SER A 246 -6.56 -17.13 26.85
C SER A 246 -7.90 -17.05 27.59
#